data_AF-A0AAU5A669-F1
#
_entry.id   AF-A0AAU5A669-F1
#
_cell.length_a   1.000
_cell.length_b   1.000
_cell.length_c   1.000
_cell.angle_alpha   90.00
_cell.angle_beta   90.00
_cell.angle_gamma   90.00
#
_symmetry.space_group_name_H-M   'P 1'
#
loop_
_entity.id
_entity.type
_entity.pdbx_description
1 polymer ?
#
loop_
_entity_poly.entity_id
_entity_poly.type
_entity_poly.pdbx_seq_one_letter_code
_entity_poly.pdbx_strand_id
1 'polypeptide(L)'
;MTTTAHLSTVILHWPDLADALGGTSAPTWPPAGRMSDYLRALDQADTEQLAREQHEALALRILERDPSQIGERPIPIRLPVYETMRVVRAALLHCADAVAEVVQRDPIKPPAPRRASYAHNRAERLAWEDHARRVQVAQDDAADGRRWRWTGIRPDAPYTALWLLGRVQGAPGPFRPLPEAEAQHIATVARGAADRVERALDVGERTAALALPCPECGGLLNLHGGAGASPVARCTSCGHVWSERAAVA
;
A
#
# COMPACT_ATOMS: atom_id res chain seq x y z
N MET A 1 19.93 -7.87 -5.21
CA MET A 1 18.62 -8.41 -4.80
C MET A 1 18.03 -9.21 -5.96
N THR A 2 17.19 -10.21 -5.69
CA THR A 2 16.51 -11.00 -6.73
C THR A 2 15.18 -10.34 -7.11
N THR A 3 14.60 -10.68 -8.28
CA THR A 3 13.26 -10.19 -8.69
C THR A 3 12.19 -10.48 -7.63
N THR A 4 12.23 -11.67 -7.03
CA THR A 4 11.37 -12.07 -5.91
C THR A 4 11.51 -11.10 -4.74
N ALA A 5 12.75 -10.76 -4.35
CA ALA A 5 13.00 -9.82 -3.26
C ALA A 5 12.41 -8.43 -3.57
N HIS A 6 12.62 -7.91 -4.78
CA HIS A 6 12.06 -6.60 -5.18
C HIS A 6 10.53 -6.57 -5.15
N LEU A 7 9.86 -7.62 -5.63
CA LEU A 7 8.39 -7.71 -5.55
C LEU A 7 7.92 -7.83 -4.09
N SER A 8 8.62 -8.59 -3.26
CA SER A 8 8.35 -8.68 -1.82
C SER A 8 8.52 -7.34 -1.11
N THR A 9 9.56 -6.56 -1.43
CA THR A 9 9.77 -5.18 -0.93
C THR A 9 8.54 -4.33 -1.20
N VAL A 10 8.04 -4.33 -2.45
CA VAL A 10 6.84 -3.55 -2.81
C VAL A 10 5.62 -4.00 -2.01
N ILE A 11 5.40 -5.31 -1.86
CA ILE A 11 4.24 -5.85 -1.13
C ILE A 11 4.30 -5.45 0.36
N LEU A 12 5.47 -5.60 0.98
CA LEU A 12 5.65 -5.38 2.42
C LEU A 12 5.62 -3.90 2.79
N HIS A 13 6.15 -3.01 1.95
CA HIS A 13 6.24 -1.58 2.23
C HIS A 13 5.07 -0.74 1.69
N TRP A 14 4.11 -1.36 1.01
CA TRP A 14 2.93 -0.64 0.55
C TRP A 14 2.06 -0.07 1.68
N PRO A 15 1.82 -0.79 2.80
CA PRO A 15 1.16 -0.22 3.97
C PRO A 15 1.91 0.99 4.53
N ASP A 16 3.24 0.93 4.62
CA ASP A 16 4.06 2.05 5.09
C ASP A 16 3.89 3.30 4.21
N LEU A 17 3.78 3.13 2.89
CA LEU A 17 3.46 4.23 1.96
C LEU A 17 2.04 4.76 2.16
N ALA A 18 1.06 3.89 2.44
CA ALA A 18 -0.31 4.29 2.71
C ALA A 18 -0.42 5.06 4.03
N ASP A 19 0.30 4.64 5.06
CA ASP A 19 0.40 5.35 6.33
C ASP A 19 1.10 6.70 6.16
N ALA A 20 2.18 6.75 5.38
CA ALA A 20 2.86 7.99 5.01
C ALA A 20 1.97 8.94 4.19
N LEU A 21 0.96 8.43 3.47
CA LEU A 21 -0.01 9.24 2.73
C LEU A 21 -0.96 9.99 3.67
N GLY A 22 -1.42 9.33 4.76
CA GLY A 22 -2.38 9.88 5.72
C GLY A 22 -1.76 10.61 6.92
N GLY A 23 -0.45 10.52 7.10
CA GLY A 23 0.24 11.05 8.28
C GLY A 23 0.50 12.56 8.26
N THR A 24 -0.44 13.34 8.83
CA THR A 24 -0.05 14.30 9.86
C THR A 24 0.54 13.48 11.01
N SER A 25 1.84 13.65 11.31
CA SER A 25 2.38 13.07 12.54
C SER A 25 1.63 13.73 13.70
N ALA A 26 0.65 13.03 14.26
CA ALA A 26 0.10 13.40 15.56
C ALA A 26 1.28 13.36 16.55
N PRO A 27 1.47 14.40 17.38
CA PRO A 27 2.48 14.35 18.42
C PRO A 27 2.22 13.13 19.31
N THR A 28 3.27 12.33 19.50
CA THR A 28 3.25 11.11 20.31
C THR A 28 2.69 11.40 21.69
N TRP A 29 1.60 10.70 21.98
CA TRP A 29 0.93 10.61 23.26
C TRP A 29 1.48 9.39 24.03
N PRO A 30 1.74 9.41 25.35
CA PRO A 30 1.48 10.47 26.35
C PRO A 30 2.73 11.25 26.84
N PRO A 31 2.57 12.50 27.34
CA PRO A 31 3.61 13.26 28.01
C PRO A 31 3.91 12.73 29.42
N ALA A 32 5.17 12.83 29.85
CA ALA A 32 5.63 12.41 31.16
C ALA A 32 4.86 13.15 32.29
N GLY A 33 4.09 12.42 33.09
CA GLY A 33 3.33 12.96 34.22
C GLY A 33 2.39 11.93 34.88
N ARG A 34 1.84 12.27 36.05
CA ARG A 34 0.85 11.44 36.77
C ARG A 34 -0.53 11.53 36.09
N MET A 35 -1.13 10.37 35.84
CA MET A 35 -2.40 10.19 35.10
C MET A 35 -3.59 11.00 35.66
N SER A 36 -3.57 11.35 36.94
CA SER A 36 -4.60 12.15 37.62
C SER A 36 -4.61 13.63 37.22
N ASP A 37 -3.46 14.19 36.86
CA ASP A 37 -3.38 15.60 36.44
C ASP A 37 -3.76 15.75 34.96
N TYR A 38 -3.57 14.67 34.19
CA TYR A 38 -4.03 14.58 32.81
C TYR A 38 -5.56 14.53 32.70
N LEU A 39 -6.24 13.71 33.50
CA LEU A 39 -7.71 13.66 33.48
C LEU A 39 -8.35 15.00 33.87
N ARG A 40 -7.75 15.71 34.85
CA ARG A 40 -8.21 17.04 35.25
C ARG A 40 -7.97 18.10 34.16
N ALA A 41 -6.86 17.99 33.42
CA ALA A 41 -6.57 18.84 32.28
C ALA A 41 -7.49 18.55 31.09
N LEU A 42 -7.92 17.29 30.89
CA LEU A 42 -8.89 16.92 29.86
C LEU A 42 -10.27 17.50 30.12
N ASP A 43 -10.78 17.43 31.36
CA ASP A 43 -12.09 18.00 31.70
C ASP A 43 -12.14 19.53 31.50
N GLN A 44 -11.02 20.22 31.79
CA GLN A 44 -10.89 21.66 31.56
C GLN A 44 -10.71 21.98 30.07
N ALA A 45 -9.91 21.17 29.36
CA ALA A 45 -9.70 21.30 27.93
C ALA A 45 -10.99 21.06 27.14
N ASP A 46 -11.83 20.06 27.47
CA ASP A 46 -13.06 19.76 26.73
C ASP A 46 -14.04 20.93 26.69
N THR A 47 -14.20 21.68 27.79
CA THR A 47 -15.10 22.84 27.83
C THR A 47 -14.57 24.02 27.04
N GLU A 48 -13.26 24.30 27.11
CA GLU A 48 -12.62 25.35 26.32
C GLU A 48 -12.49 24.95 24.84
N GLN A 49 -12.30 23.67 24.57
CA GLN A 49 -12.15 23.10 23.24
C GLN A 49 -13.48 23.11 22.50
N LEU A 50 -14.61 22.78 23.14
CA LEU A 50 -15.92 22.95 22.51
C LEU A 50 -16.23 24.42 22.16
N ALA A 51 -15.85 25.36 23.02
CA ALA A 51 -16.04 26.79 22.75
C ALA A 51 -15.12 27.28 21.61
N ARG A 52 -13.87 26.80 21.55
CA ARG A 52 -12.92 27.06 20.47
C ARG A 52 -13.37 26.41 19.16
N GLU A 53 -13.80 25.16 19.17
CA GLU A 53 -14.34 24.44 18.01
C GLU A 53 -15.57 25.13 17.44
N GLN A 54 -16.45 25.67 18.29
CA GLN A 54 -17.59 26.47 17.83
C GLN A 54 -17.15 27.80 17.22
N HIS A 55 -16.17 28.49 17.82
CA HIS A 55 -15.61 29.73 17.26
C HIS A 55 -14.85 29.48 15.95
N GLU A 56 -14.06 28.42 15.87
CA GLU A 56 -13.33 27.97 14.70
C GLU A 56 -14.30 27.51 13.61
N ALA A 57 -15.36 26.78 13.93
CA ALA A 57 -16.39 26.40 12.95
C ALA A 57 -17.11 27.62 12.38
N LEU A 58 -17.39 28.65 13.19
CA LEU A 58 -17.97 29.90 12.71
C LEU A 58 -16.97 30.70 11.85
N ALA A 59 -15.70 30.79 12.28
CA ALA A 59 -14.64 31.44 11.53
C ALA A 59 -14.36 30.72 10.20
N LEU A 60 -14.34 29.39 10.19
CA LEU A 60 -14.18 28.55 9.00
C LEU A 60 -15.33 28.75 8.03
N ARG A 61 -16.59 28.84 8.49
CA ARG A 61 -17.74 29.14 7.60
C ARG A 61 -17.67 30.53 6.98
N ILE A 62 -17.08 31.50 7.68
CA ILE A 62 -16.84 32.86 7.17
C ILE A 62 -15.72 32.84 6.12
N LEU A 63 -14.65 32.07 6.37
CA LEU A 63 -13.52 31.85 5.45
C LEU A 63 -13.94 31.06 4.19
N GLU A 64 -14.72 29.98 4.33
CA GLU A 64 -15.21 29.14 3.21
C GLU A 64 -16.13 29.90 2.23
N ARG A 65 -16.71 31.02 2.66
CA ARG A 65 -17.52 31.91 1.82
C ARG A 65 -16.73 33.06 1.20
N ASP A 66 -15.43 33.17 1.47
CA ASP A 66 -14.56 34.21 0.94
C ASP A 66 -14.05 33.80 -0.47
N PRO A 67 -14.45 34.52 -1.54
CA PRO A 67 -14.04 34.21 -2.91
C PRO A 67 -12.52 34.35 -3.16
N SER A 68 -11.78 34.98 -2.22
CA SER A 68 -10.32 35.13 -2.30
C SER A 68 -9.53 33.89 -1.90
N GLN A 69 -10.18 32.86 -1.34
CA GLN A 69 -9.54 31.63 -0.82
C GLN A 69 -9.30 30.52 -1.83
N ILE A 70 -9.59 30.75 -3.11
CA ILE A 70 -9.26 29.80 -4.18
C ILE A 70 -7.74 29.80 -4.37
N GLY A 71 -7.00 29.05 -3.54
CA GLY A 71 -5.55 28.90 -3.74
C GLY A 71 -4.76 28.16 -2.66
N GLU A 72 -5.08 28.30 -1.37
CA GLU A 72 -4.16 27.85 -0.31
C GLU A 72 -4.87 27.06 0.79
N ARG A 73 -5.34 25.85 0.46
CA ARG A 73 -5.51 24.81 1.49
C ARG A 73 -4.25 23.93 1.50
N PRO A 74 -3.57 23.74 2.63
CA PRO A 74 -2.50 22.75 2.72
C PRO A 74 -3.07 21.40 2.36
N ILE A 75 -2.54 20.78 1.31
CA ILE A 75 -2.98 19.47 0.84
C ILE A 75 -2.68 18.47 1.97
N PRO A 76 -3.69 17.79 2.55
CA PRO A 76 -3.51 16.91 3.71
C PRO A 76 -2.78 15.59 3.37
N ILE A 77 -2.32 15.43 2.12
CA ILE A 77 -1.59 14.27 1.65
C ILE A 77 -0.17 14.66 1.23
N ARG A 78 0.79 13.79 1.53
CA ARG A 78 2.16 13.94 1.02
C ARG A 78 2.18 13.65 -0.48
N LEU A 79 2.05 14.70 -1.29
CA LEU A 79 1.96 14.58 -2.76
C LEU A 79 3.08 13.72 -3.39
N PRO A 80 4.36 13.81 -2.97
CA PRO A 80 5.41 12.94 -3.53
C PRO A 80 5.20 11.44 -3.27
N VAL A 81 4.64 11.10 -2.10
CA VAL A 81 4.30 9.70 -1.75
C VAL A 81 3.15 9.23 -2.62
N TYR A 82 2.10 10.06 -2.76
CA TYR A 82 0.96 9.77 -3.63
C TYR A 82 1.37 9.56 -5.11
N GLU A 83 2.22 10.45 -5.64
CA GLU A 83 2.74 10.33 -7.00
C GLU A 83 3.55 9.05 -7.18
N THR A 84 4.40 8.71 -6.21
CA THR A 84 5.18 7.48 -6.22
C THR A 84 4.26 6.25 -6.24
N MET A 85 3.25 6.20 -5.37
CA MET A 85 2.26 5.12 -5.36
C MET A 85 1.56 5.00 -6.72
N ARG A 86 1.12 6.10 -7.33
CA ARG A 86 0.47 6.07 -8.66
C ARG A 86 1.40 5.55 -9.75
N VAL A 87 2.65 6.00 -9.78
CA VAL A 87 3.64 5.59 -10.78
C VAL A 87 3.96 4.10 -10.64
N VAL A 88 4.21 3.64 -9.41
CA VAL A 88 4.51 2.23 -9.12
C VAL A 88 3.32 1.33 -9.49
N ARG A 89 2.11 1.73 -9.10
CA ARG A 89 0.88 1.00 -9.46
C ARG A 89 0.72 0.89 -10.97
N ALA A 90 0.87 1.99 -11.71
CA ALA A 90 0.72 2.01 -13.16
C ALA A 90 1.75 1.10 -13.85
N ALA A 91 3.02 1.17 -13.43
CA ALA A 91 4.10 0.36 -13.98
C ALA A 91 3.86 -1.14 -13.75
N LEU A 92 3.44 -1.53 -12.54
CA LEU A 92 3.14 -2.92 -12.22
C LEU A 92 1.90 -3.43 -12.97
N LEU A 93 0.84 -2.63 -13.06
CA LEU A 93 -0.37 -3.00 -13.81
C LEU A 93 -0.08 -3.20 -15.30
N HIS A 94 0.71 -2.31 -15.89
CA HIS A 94 1.10 -2.43 -17.29
C HIS A 94 1.97 -3.66 -17.53
N CYS A 95 2.92 -3.94 -16.63
CA CYS A 95 3.75 -5.14 -16.68
C CYS A 95 2.89 -6.40 -16.57
N ALA A 96 1.93 -6.44 -15.64
CA ALA A 96 1.02 -7.57 -15.47
C ALA A 96 0.12 -7.78 -16.69
N ASP A 97 -0.38 -6.71 -17.34
CA ASP A 97 -1.14 -6.83 -18.58
C ASP A 97 -0.30 -7.47 -19.70
N ALA A 98 0.92 -6.98 -19.92
CA ALA A 98 1.82 -7.50 -20.95
C ALA A 98 2.21 -8.97 -20.69
N VAL A 99 2.54 -9.30 -19.43
CA VAL A 99 2.87 -10.69 -19.05
C VAL A 99 1.66 -11.59 -19.17
N ALA A 100 0.47 -11.13 -18.77
CA ALA A 100 -0.76 -11.92 -18.87
C ALA A 100 -1.12 -12.24 -20.32
N GLU A 101 -0.90 -11.33 -21.26
CA GLU A 101 -1.14 -11.58 -22.69
C GLU A 101 -0.33 -12.77 -23.22
N VAL A 102 0.90 -12.94 -22.76
CA VAL A 102 1.80 -14.02 -23.21
C VAL A 102 1.62 -15.31 -22.40
N VAL A 103 1.53 -15.17 -21.08
CA VAL A 103 1.64 -16.29 -20.13
C VAL A 103 0.29 -16.90 -19.79
N GLN A 104 -0.79 -16.12 -19.80
CA GLN A 104 -2.10 -16.65 -19.46
C GLN A 104 -2.65 -17.52 -20.59
N ARG A 105 -3.12 -18.72 -20.24
CA ARG A 105 -3.76 -19.61 -21.21
C ARG A 105 -5.14 -19.08 -21.57
N ASP A 106 -5.55 -19.29 -22.81
CA ASP A 106 -6.93 -19.03 -23.24
C ASP A 106 -7.93 -19.74 -22.29
N PRO A 107 -9.04 -19.07 -21.93
CA PRO A 107 -10.10 -19.71 -21.16
C PRO A 107 -10.63 -20.96 -21.85
N ILE A 108 -10.96 -21.99 -21.06
CA ILE A 108 -11.59 -23.19 -21.58
C ILE A 108 -12.97 -22.82 -22.12
N LYS A 109 -13.18 -23.05 -23.42
CA LYS A 109 -14.48 -22.81 -24.05
C LYS A 109 -15.46 -23.90 -23.61
N PRO A 110 -16.66 -23.54 -23.11
CA PRO A 110 -17.67 -24.54 -22.81
C PRO A 110 -18.08 -25.28 -24.09
N PRO A 111 -18.43 -26.58 -24.01
CA PRO A 111 -18.98 -27.30 -25.15
C PRO A 111 -20.26 -26.63 -25.64
N ALA A 112 -20.58 -26.81 -26.93
CA ALA A 112 -21.79 -26.26 -27.53
C ALA A 112 -23.05 -26.70 -26.75
N PRO A 113 -24.02 -25.78 -26.53
CA PRO A 113 -25.20 -26.08 -25.74
C PRO A 113 -25.99 -27.22 -26.36
N ARG A 114 -26.31 -28.25 -25.57
CA ARG A 114 -27.19 -29.34 -25.99
C ARG A 114 -28.63 -29.00 -25.62
N ARG A 115 -29.58 -29.26 -26.54
CA ARG A 115 -31.01 -29.19 -26.22
C ARG A 115 -31.33 -30.18 -25.13
N ALA A 116 -32.06 -29.77 -24.10
CA ALA A 116 -32.53 -30.66 -23.05
C ALA A 116 -33.37 -31.78 -23.68
N SER A 117 -32.79 -32.97 -23.75
CA SER A 117 -33.46 -34.19 -24.17
C SER A 117 -33.44 -35.13 -22.98
N TYR A 118 -34.58 -35.73 -22.66
CA TYR A 118 -34.62 -36.79 -21.67
C TYR A 118 -33.70 -37.93 -22.14
N ALA A 119 -32.80 -38.38 -21.27
CA ALA A 119 -31.93 -39.50 -21.60
C ALA A 119 -32.75 -40.80 -21.54
N HIS A 120 -32.95 -41.42 -22.69
CA HIS A 120 -33.75 -42.63 -22.84
C HIS A 120 -32.91 -43.91 -22.69
N ASN A 121 -31.58 -43.80 -22.80
CA ASN A 121 -30.66 -44.92 -22.61
C ASN A 121 -29.42 -44.54 -21.78
N ARG A 122 -28.64 -45.57 -21.38
CA ARG A 122 -27.42 -45.39 -20.58
C ARG A 122 -26.36 -44.55 -21.29
N ALA A 123 -26.19 -44.70 -22.60
CA ALA A 123 -25.19 -43.98 -23.37
C ALA A 123 -25.49 -42.46 -23.41
N GLU A 124 -26.75 -42.09 -23.56
CA GLU A 124 -27.22 -40.71 -23.49
C GLU A 124 -26.99 -40.10 -22.11
N ARG A 125 -27.27 -40.83 -21.02
CA ARG A 125 -26.97 -40.35 -19.65
C ARG A 125 -25.48 -40.05 -19.46
N LEU A 126 -24.61 -40.98 -19.87
CA LEU A 126 -23.15 -40.78 -19.78
C LEU A 126 -22.69 -39.57 -20.60
N ALA A 127 -23.26 -39.35 -21.79
CA ALA A 127 -22.96 -38.18 -22.61
C ALA A 127 -23.42 -36.86 -21.95
N TRP A 128 -24.57 -36.87 -21.27
CA TRP A 128 -25.05 -35.72 -20.49
C TRP A 128 -24.16 -35.42 -19.29
N GLU A 129 -23.75 -36.45 -18.55
CA GLU A 129 -22.83 -36.30 -17.41
C GLU A 129 -21.45 -35.78 -17.83
N ASP A 130 -20.90 -36.28 -18.95
CA ASP A 130 -19.65 -35.76 -19.53
C ASP A 130 -19.79 -34.31 -19.99
N HIS A 131 -20.90 -33.96 -20.64
CA HIS A 131 -21.19 -32.59 -21.03
C HIS A 131 -21.26 -31.66 -19.80
N ALA A 132 -22.00 -32.04 -18.75
CA ALA A 132 -22.10 -31.28 -17.51
C ALA A 132 -20.72 -31.09 -16.86
N ARG A 133 -19.88 -32.14 -16.83
CA ARG A 133 -18.51 -32.07 -16.30
C ARG A 133 -17.64 -31.08 -17.07
N ARG A 134 -17.70 -31.10 -18.41
CA ARG A 134 -16.94 -30.14 -19.25
C ARG A 134 -17.43 -28.71 -19.07
N VAL A 135 -18.74 -28.51 -18.92
CA VAL A 135 -19.31 -27.19 -18.61
C VAL A 135 -18.80 -26.72 -17.24
N GLN A 136 -18.81 -27.57 -16.22
CA GLN A 136 -18.31 -27.22 -14.89
C GLN A 136 -16.82 -26.85 -14.93
N VAL A 137 -15.98 -27.65 -15.61
CA VAL A 137 -14.55 -27.35 -15.77
C VAL A 137 -14.33 -26.00 -16.47
N ALA A 138 -15.12 -25.67 -17.49
CA ALA A 138 -15.04 -24.38 -18.15
C ALA A 138 -15.48 -23.22 -17.24
N GLN A 139 -16.49 -23.43 -16.40
CA GLN A 139 -16.95 -22.44 -15.42
C GLN A 139 -15.91 -22.21 -14.32
N ASP A 140 -15.33 -23.29 -13.77
CA ASP A 140 -14.29 -23.23 -12.74
C ASP A 140 -13.04 -22.52 -13.27
N ASP A 141 -12.62 -22.84 -14.51
CA ASP A 141 -11.50 -22.18 -15.17
C ASP A 141 -11.75 -20.68 -15.39
N ALA A 142 -12.95 -20.28 -15.79
CA ALA A 142 -13.32 -18.87 -15.96
C ALA A 142 -13.43 -18.12 -14.61
N ALA A 143 -13.87 -18.82 -13.56
CA ALA A 143 -14.01 -18.28 -12.21
C ALA A 143 -12.68 -18.25 -11.42
N ASP A 144 -11.61 -18.86 -11.93
CA ASP A 144 -10.31 -18.91 -11.24
C ASP A 144 -9.80 -17.49 -10.94
N GLY A 145 -9.75 -17.15 -9.65
CA GLY A 145 -9.29 -15.86 -9.15
C GLY A 145 -7.80 -15.60 -9.38
N ARG A 146 -7.02 -16.60 -9.81
CA ARG A 146 -5.61 -16.42 -10.20
C ARG A 146 -5.49 -15.81 -11.59
N ARG A 147 -6.52 -15.90 -12.43
CA ARG A 147 -6.51 -15.31 -13.78
C ARG A 147 -6.46 -13.80 -13.68
N TRP A 148 -5.48 -13.21 -14.37
CA TRP A 148 -5.42 -11.78 -14.55
C TRP A 148 -6.59 -11.32 -15.43
N ARG A 149 -7.27 -10.26 -15.00
CA ARG A 149 -8.43 -9.68 -15.69
C ARG A 149 -8.12 -8.24 -16.05
N TRP A 150 -8.10 -7.96 -17.35
CA TRP A 150 -7.84 -6.61 -17.88
C TRP A 150 -9.06 -5.71 -17.75
N THR A 151 -10.26 -6.32 -17.77
CA THR A 151 -11.56 -5.66 -17.71
C THR A 151 -12.14 -5.69 -16.29
N GLY A 152 -12.58 -4.54 -15.78
CA GLY A 152 -13.23 -4.42 -14.47
C GLY A 152 -12.44 -3.56 -13.47
N ILE A 153 -12.72 -3.78 -12.18
CA ILE A 153 -11.99 -3.09 -11.11
C ILE A 153 -10.55 -3.56 -11.13
N ARG A 154 -9.64 -2.63 -11.43
CA ARG A 154 -8.21 -2.92 -11.51
C ARG A 154 -7.65 -3.14 -10.10
N PRO A 155 -6.88 -4.22 -9.88
CA PRO A 155 -6.28 -4.48 -8.58
C PRO A 155 -5.31 -3.36 -8.18
N ASP A 156 -4.99 -3.31 -6.89
CA ASP A 156 -3.97 -2.40 -6.38
C ASP A 156 -2.55 -2.96 -6.58
N ALA A 157 -1.54 -2.15 -6.32
CA ALA A 157 -0.14 -2.50 -6.55
C ALA A 157 0.32 -3.78 -5.80
N PRO A 158 -0.02 -4.02 -4.51
CA PRO A 158 0.43 -5.22 -3.80
C PRO A 158 -0.12 -6.50 -4.41
N TYR A 159 -1.40 -6.50 -4.77
CA TYR A 159 -2.03 -7.65 -5.43
C TYR A 159 -1.39 -7.91 -6.80
N THR A 160 -1.10 -6.84 -7.55
CA THR A 160 -0.43 -6.94 -8.84
C THR A 160 0.99 -7.50 -8.70
N ALA A 161 1.75 -7.00 -7.73
CA ALA A 161 3.09 -7.50 -7.41
C ALA A 161 3.06 -8.96 -6.96
N LEU A 162 2.05 -9.37 -6.17
CA LEU A 162 1.85 -10.75 -5.74
C LEU A 162 1.54 -11.67 -6.92
N TRP A 163 0.72 -11.21 -7.88
CA TRP A 163 0.42 -11.96 -9.08
C TRP A 163 1.68 -12.20 -9.93
N LEU A 164 2.49 -11.14 -10.13
CA LEU A 164 3.77 -11.22 -10.83
C LEU A 164 4.76 -12.13 -10.10
N LEU A 165 4.81 -12.05 -8.76
CA LEU A 165 5.65 -12.90 -7.92
C LEU A 165 5.32 -14.38 -8.12
N GLY A 166 4.03 -14.72 -8.17
CA GLY A 166 3.57 -16.07 -8.47
C GLY A 166 4.02 -16.57 -9.85
N ARG A 167 4.18 -15.69 -10.85
CA ARG A 167 4.74 -16.06 -12.17
C ARG A 167 6.22 -16.35 -12.10
N VAL A 168 6.98 -15.49 -11.44
CA VAL A 168 8.43 -15.68 -11.24
C VAL A 168 8.72 -16.97 -10.46
N GLN A 169 7.86 -17.33 -9.51
CA GLN A 169 8.00 -18.57 -8.71
C GLN A 169 7.44 -19.84 -9.38
N GLY A 170 6.84 -19.72 -10.58
CA GLY A 170 6.24 -20.88 -11.26
C GLY A 170 4.99 -21.43 -10.56
N ALA A 171 4.23 -20.58 -9.86
CA ALA A 171 3.03 -21.01 -9.15
C ALA A 171 1.99 -21.64 -10.11
N PRO A 172 1.36 -22.76 -9.72
CA PRO A 172 0.46 -23.51 -10.60
C PRO A 172 -0.83 -22.74 -10.91
N GLY A 173 -1.41 -23.04 -12.07
CA GLY A 173 -2.70 -22.49 -12.49
C GLY A 173 -2.87 -22.45 -14.01
N PRO A 174 -3.80 -21.65 -14.53
CA PRO A 174 -4.11 -21.51 -15.95
C PRO A 174 -3.04 -20.70 -16.72
N PHE A 175 -1.78 -21.04 -16.52
CA PHE A 175 -0.62 -20.30 -17.04
C PHE A 175 0.29 -21.24 -17.82
N ARG A 176 0.95 -20.69 -18.83
CA ARG A 176 2.08 -21.31 -19.52
C ARG A 176 3.35 -21.06 -18.71
N PRO A 177 4.45 -21.78 -18.97
CA PRO A 177 5.76 -21.41 -18.43
C PRO A 177 6.11 -19.97 -18.79
N LEU A 178 6.69 -19.23 -17.84
CA LEU A 178 7.13 -17.85 -18.04
C LEU A 178 8.34 -17.85 -18.99
N PRO A 179 8.27 -17.20 -20.17
CA PRO A 179 9.42 -17.09 -21.03
C PRO A 179 10.43 -16.08 -20.48
N GLU A 180 11.69 -16.22 -20.91
CA GLU A 180 12.82 -15.45 -20.34
C GLU A 180 12.68 -13.94 -20.58
N ALA A 181 12.13 -13.54 -21.73
CA ALA A 181 11.94 -12.12 -22.05
C ALA A 181 10.98 -11.44 -21.06
N GLU A 182 9.87 -12.09 -20.75
CA GLU A 182 8.88 -11.64 -19.77
C GLU A 182 9.46 -11.69 -18.36
N ALA A 183 10.25 -12.71 -18.01
CA ALA A 183 10.95 -12.77 -16.73
C ALA A 183 11.89 -11.57 -16.53
N GLN A 184 12.65 -11.21 -17.56
CA GLN A 184 13.54 -10.05 -17.55
C GLN A 184 12.77 -8.71 -17.52
N HIS A 185 11.63 -8.64 -18.19
CA HIS A 185 10.74 -7.48 -18.12
C HIS A 185 10.21 -7.26 -16.70
N ILE A 186 9.73 -8.33 -16.05
CA ILE A 186 9.29 -8.30 -14.64
C ILE A 186 10.44 -7.86 -13.74
N ALA A 187 11.65 -8.42 -13.92
CA ALA A 187 12.82 -8.05 -13.13
C ALA A 187 13.13 -6.55 -13.20
N THR A 188 13.05 -5.97 -14.39
CA THR A 188 13.31 -4.55 -14.62
C THR A 188 12.28 -3.65 -13.94
N VAL A 189 10.98 -3.98 -14.10
CA VAL A 189 9.89 -3.22 -13.48
C VAL A 189 9.91 -3.36 -11.96
N ALA A 190 10.10 -4.59 -11.45
CA ALA A 190 10.13 -4.86 -10.01
C ALA A 190 11.25 -4.09 -9.31
N ARG A 191 12.47 -4.10 -9.87
CA ARG A 191 13.59 -3.31 -9.35
C ARG A 191 13.25 -1.82 -9.33
N GLY A 192 12.78 -1.28 -10.45
CA GLY A 192 12.41 0.14 -10.53
C GLY A 192 11.26 0.52 -9.58
N ALA A 193 10.34 -0.40 -9.30
CA ALA A 193 9.28 -0.20 -8.33
C ALA A 193 9.84 -0.18 -6.90
N ALA A 194 10.64 -1.18 -6.53
CA ALA A 194 11.31 -1.27 -5.23
C ALA A 194 12.15 0.00 -4.95
N ASP A 195 13.00 0.40 -5.89
CA ASP A 195 13.85 1.60 -5.75
C ASP A 195 13.02 2.89 -5.54
N ARG A 196 11.79 2.96 -6.08
CA ARG A 196 10.90 4.11 -5.89
C ARG A 196 10.21 4.06 -4.53
N VAL A 197 9.75 2.87 -4.13
CA VAL A 197 9.13 2.64 -2.83
C VAL A 197 10.11 2.99 -1.71
N GLU A 198 11.32 2.44 -1.77
CA GLU A 198 12.38 2.69 -0.79
C GLU A 198 12.73 4.18 -0.75
N ARG A 199 13.01 4.81 -1.90
CA ARG A 199 13.29 6.26 -1.92
C ARG A 199 12.13 7.12 -1.39
N ALA A 200 10.87 6.74 -1.64
CA ALA A 200 9.73 7.51 -1.13
C ALA A 200 9.62 7.39 0.40
N LEU A 201 10.00 6.24 0.96
CA LEU A 201 10.05 6.02 2.41
C LEU A 201 11.29 6.67 3.05
N ASP A 202 12.45 6.62 2.39
CA ASP A 202 13.68 7.33 2.80
C ASP A 202 13.51 8.85 2.75
N VAL A 203 12.81 9.39 1.74
CA VAL A 203 12.43 10.82 1.72
C VAL A 203 11.41 11.14 2.81
N GLY A 204 10.67 10.14 3.29
CA GLY A 204 9.86 10.21 4.50
C GLY A 204 10.69 10.19 5.80
N GLU A 205 11.91 9.66 5.77
CA GLU A 205 12.90 9.68 6.85
C GLU A 205 13.55 11.07 6.93
N ARG A 206 12.88 11.97 7.65
CA ARG A 206 13.38 13.34 7.81
C ARG A 206 14.38 13.39 8.95
N THR A 207 15.59 13.84 8.62
CA THR A 207 16.49 14.42 9.61
C THR A 207 16.05 15.85 9.87
N ALA A 208 15.55 16.16 11.07
CA ALA A 208 15.16 17.51 11.46
C ALA A 208 16.13 18.03 12.52
N ALA A 209 16.72 19.22 12.30
CA ALA A 209 17.46 19.90 13.36
C ALA A 209 16.46 20.36 14.43
N LEU A 210 16.63 19.89 15.66
CA LEU A 210 15.86 20.37 16.80
C LEU A 210 16.36 21.76 17.17
N ALA A 211 15.43 22.68 17.45
CA ALA A 211 15.74 24.01 17.97
C ALA A 211 16.32 23.99 19.40
N LEU A 212 16.37 22.80 20.02
CA LEU A 212 16.94 22.58 21.33
C LEU A 212 18.45 22.29 21.21
N PRO A 213 19.30 23.02 21.95
CA PRO A 213 20.72 22.70 22.03
C PRO A 213 20.92 21.41 22.83
N CYS A 214 22.03 20.71 22.58
CA CYS A 214 22.43 19.55 23.34
C CYS A 214 22.61 19.91 24.82
N PRO A 215 22.03 19.16 25.77
CA PRO A 215 22.15 19.45 27.20
C PRO A 215 23.59 19.28 27.73
N GLU A 216 24.40 18.44 27.07
CA GLU A 216 25.78 18.15 27.49
C GLU A 216 26.81 19.14 26.91
N CYS A 217 26.63 19.57 25.66
CA CYS A 217 27.68 20.32 24.94
C CYS A 217 27.16 21.56 24.19
N GLY A 218 25.86 21.87 24.26
CA GLY A 218 25.25 23.01 23.56
C GLY A 218 25.17 22.87 22.03
N GLY A 219 25.62 21.76 21.46
CA GLY A 219 25.64 21.52 20.01
C GLY A 219 24.27 21.27 19.40
N LEU A 220 24.16 21.37 18.08
CA LEU A 220 22.91 21.11 17.35
C LEU A 220 22.49 19.65 17.47
N LEU A 221 21.21 19.42 17.72
CA LEU A 221 20.60 18.09 17.78
C LEU A 221 19.88 17.81 16.46
N ASN A 222 20.15 16.66 15.85
CA ASN A 222 19.42 16.15 14.69
C ASN A 222 18.52 15.00 15.12
N LEU A 223 17.21 15.13 14.89
CA LEU A 223 16.24 14.06 15.05
C LEU A 223 16.18 13.25 13.75
N HIS A 224 16.48 11.96 13.85
CA HIS A 224 16.31 10.98 12.79
C HIS A 224 15.03 10.19 13.08
N GLY A 225 14.05 10.25 12.18
CA GLY A 225 12.81 9.48 12.32
C GLY A 225 12.14 9.24 10.98
N GLY A 226 11.66 8.01 10.76
CA GLY A 226 10.99 7.57 9.55
C GLY A 226 10.93 6.04 9.45
N ALA A 227 10.16 5.53 8.49
CA ALA A 227 10.09 4.11 8.12
C ALA A 227 9.80 3.10 9.28
N GLY A 228 9.02 3.51 10.29
CA GLY A 228 8.64 2.64 11.41
C GLY A 228 9.74 2.41 12.47
N ALA A 229 10.89 3.06 12.34
CA ALA A 229 11.93 3.06 13.38
C ALA A 229 11.60 4.05 14.50
N SER A 230 11.88 3.68 15.76
CA SER A 230 11.78 4.59 16.90
C SER A 230 12.66 5.83 16.64
N PRO A 231 12.13 7.05 16.82
CA PRO A 231 12.88 8.26 16.55
C PRO A 231 14.11 8.35 17.44
N VAL A 232 15.24 8.74 16.85
CA VAL A 232 16.53 8.89 17.52
C VAL A 232 17.02 10.32 17.36
N ALA A 233 17.26 11.02 18.46
CA ALA A 233 17.94 12.31 18.43
C ALA A 233 19.45 12.10 18.59
N ARG A 234 20.27 12.80 17.80
CA ARG A 234 21.73 12.74 17.87
C ARG A 234 22.33 14.13 17.88
N CYS A 235 23.27 14.39 18.79
CA CYS A 235 24.06 15.62 18.74
C CYS A 235 25.13 15.54 17.67
N THR A 236 25.24 16.57 16.82
CA THR A 236 26.26 16.65 15.77
C THR A 236 27.66 16.97 16.30
N SER A 237 27.76 17.53 17.51
CA SER A 237 29.03 17.97 18.11
C SER A 237 29.64 16.91 19.04
N CYS A 238 28.88 16.40 20.02
CA CYS A 238 29.39 15.39 20.96
C CYS A 238 29.03 13.95 20.57
N GLY A 239 28.17 13.76 19.56
CA GLY A 239 27.78 12.44 19.08
C GLY A 239 26.83 11.66 19.98
N HIS A 240 26.37 12.24 21.10
CA HIS A 240 25.44 11.61 22.04
C HIS A 240 24.09 11.31 21.36
N VAL A 241 23.48 10.19 21.74
CA VAL A 241 22.28 9.65 21.10
C VAL A 241 21.19 9.41 22.14
N TRP A 242 19.99 9.92 21.89
CA TRP A 242 18.79 9.69 22.70
C TRP A 242 17.79 8.87 21.89
N SER A 243 17.25 7.80 22.48
CA SER A 243 16.21 6.95 21.89
C SER A 243 15.16 6.59 22.94
N GLU A 244 13.94 6.23 22.51
CA GLU A 244 12.82 5.87 23.41
C GLU A 244 13.09 4.65 24.30
N ARG A 245 14.09 3.81 24.00
CA ARG A 245 14.45 2.64 24.83
C ARG A 245 15.35 3.01 26.01
N ALA A 246 14.85 3.87 26.89
CA ALA A 246 15.40 4.05 28.23
C ALA A 246 14.32 4.60 29.19
N ALA A 247 13.22 3.88 29.34
CA ALA A 247 12.34 4.01 30.51
C ALA A 247 11.86 2.61 30.93
N VAL A 248 12.80 1.80 31.42
CA VAL A 248 12.48 0.70 32.34
C VAL A 248 13.12 1.07 33.67
N ALA A 249 12.29 1.56 34.59
CA ALA A 249 12.50 1.53 36.02
C ALA A 249 11.13 1.43 36.69
#